data_AF-A0A7Y4IMM5-F1
#
_entry.id   AF-A0A7Y4IMM5-F1
#
_cell.length_a   1.000
_cell.length_b   1.000
_cell.length_c   1.000
_cell.angle_alpha   90.00
_cell.angle_beta   90.00
_cell.angle_gamma   90.00
#
_symmetry.space_group_name_H-M   'P 1'
#
loop_
_entity.id
_entity.type
_entity.pdbx_description
1 polymer ?
#
loop_
_entity_poly.entity_id
_entity_poly.type
_entity_poly.pdbx_seq_one_letter_code
_entity_poly.pdbx_strand_id
1 'polypeptide(L)'
;MTPTERTIARLPAHLRRYVVSQDYAAYTSRDQAVWRNILGSLRGHLADKAHPVYLEGLEATGIGSECIPSLDEMNEKLARLGWACVGVRGFIPPAVFTELQAMGVLAIAADIRTHEHIEYTPAPDIVHESAGHAPIIANRRYAEYLKACGLVGFKAIASVEDQAVFEAIRNLSVVKEDPDASEEEAAHAQARLEAASASRRYVSESTRASRLYWWTAEYGLIGSVASPRIYGAGLLSSIGEAQHCLTPAVRKLPLSVACADMDYDITRMQPQLFVARDFEHLFEVLAEFESTLSWKRGGDFGLTEALRARTVNHLVLADGREVTGRVLEMLAAPREVAPGLGTALVCLEGPIMASRGGRSLDDKPWSGPALVAFGAGALPERGPFKLSLESGLELEGFATDGGQVLALRGRLAGRELALPAVAKLFVSTHLPSVAGGPADPATWDRWYGELSAFSEGDGEEKARARKALALHPALAALYREVRKMRETHSVKPERLSQIAAAATDFPDDWLLRAEVEELRRRV
;
A
#
# COMPACT_ATOMS: atom_id res chain seq x y z
N MET A 1 -18.58 -21.14 1.96
CA MET A 1 -17.64 -20.02 1.85
C MET A 1 -18.30 -18.75 2.38
N THR A 2 -17.76 -18.15 3.43
CA THR A 2 -18.20 -16.85 3.97
C THR A 2 -17.98 -15.73 2.93
N PRO A 3 -18.59 -14.53 3.11
CA PRO A 3 -18.30 -13.36 2.27
C PRO A 3 -16.80 -13.09 2.09
N THR A 4 -16.02 -13.13 3.16
CA THR A 4 -14.57 -12.90 3.12
C THR A 4 -13.85 -14.00 2.34
N GLU A 5 -14.17 -15.27 2.59
CA GLU A 5 -13.55 -16.39 1.84
C GLU A 5 -13.81 -16.28 0.32
N ARG A 6 -14.99 -15.80 -0.09
CA ARG A 6 -15.29 -15.52 -1.51
C ARG A 6 -14.44 -14.39 -2.07
N THR A 7 -14.20 -13.33 -1.30
CA THR A 7 -13.29 -12.23 -1.69
C THR A 7 -11.87 -12.77 -1.87
N ILE A 8 -11.34 -13.51 -0.90
CA ILE A 8 -9.99 -14.08 -0.94
C ILE A 8 -9.80 -14.98 -2.17
N ALA A 9 -10.77 -15.84 -2.47
CA ALA A 9 -10.70 -16.75 -3.62
C ALA A 9 -10.67 -16.03 -4.98
N ARG A 10 -11.16 -14.79 -5.06
CA ARG A 10 -11.12 -13.96 -6.27
C ARG A 10 -9.81 -13.21 -6.45
N LEU A 11 -9.00 -13.07 -5.40
CA LEU A 11 -7.70 -12.42 -5.50
C LEU A 11 -6.74 -13.24 -6.39
N PRO A 12 -5.86 -12.59 -7.14
CA PRO A 12 -4.70 -13.22 -7.75
C PRO A 12 -3.89 -14.03 -6.73
N ALA A 13 -3.30 -15.15 -7.15
CA ALA A 13 -2.61 -16.08 -6.27
C ALA A 13 -1.46 -15.41 -5.49
N HIS A 14 -0.71 -14.50 -6.15
CA HIS A 14 0.41 -13.78 -5.54
C HIS A 14 -0.01 -12.84 -4.41
N LEU A 15 -1.26 -12.37 -4.39
CA LEU A 15 -1.79 -11.53 -3.31
C LEU A 15 -2.30 -12.34 -2.12
N ARG A 16 -2.79 -13.57 -2.35
CA ARG A 16 -3.43 -14.38 -1.29
C ARG A 16 -2.49 -14.73 -0.13
N ARG A 17 -1.18 -14.81 -0.36
CA ARG A 17 -0.20 -15.12 0.71
C ARG A 17 -0.03 -14.00 1.74
N TYR A 18 -0.45 -12.78 1.41
CA TYR A 18 -0.44 -11.63 2.34
C TYR A 18 -1.75 -11.50 3.11
N VAL A 19 -2.73 -12.35 2.81
CA VAL A 19 -4.09 -12.26 3.33
C VAL A 19 -4.32 -13.33 4.38
N VAL A 20 -4.98 -12.95 5.47
CA VAL A 20 -5.33 -13.83 6.58
C VAL A 20 -6.78 -13.72 7.00
N SER A 21 -7.27 -14.80 7.60
CA SER A 21 -8.59 -14.85 8.22
C SER A 21 -8.63 -14.01 9.49
N GLN A 22 -9.77 -13.34 9.72
CA GLN A 22 -10.06 -12.70 10.99
C GLN A 22 -10.49 -13.75 12.02
N ASP A 23 -9.70 -13.98 13.07
CA ASP A 23 -10.16 -14.74 14.24
C ASP A 23 -10.98 -13.82 15.16
N TYR A 24 -12.27 -13.71 14.84
CA TYR A 24 -13.17 -12.83 15.60
C TYR A 24 -13.34 -13.27 17.06
N ALA A 25 -13.17 -14.56 17.36
CA ALA A 25 -13.29 -15.09 18.72
C ALA A 25 -12.12 -14.67 19.62
N ALA A 26 -10.98 -14.29 19.03
CA ALA A 26 -9.81 -13.80 19.75
C ALA A 26 -10.01 -12.42 20.39
N TYR A 27 -10.96 -11.60 19.93
CA TYR A 27 -11.22 -10.29 20.54
C TYR A 27 -11.79 -10.44 21.96
N THR A 28 -11.07 -9.89 22.93
CA THR A 28 -11.48 -9.90 24.32
C THR A 28 -12.64 -8.93 24.57
N SER A 29 -13.26 -9.03 25.74
CA SER A 29 -14.30 -8.05 26.14
C SER A 29 -13.73 -6.64 26.35
N ARG A 30 -12.43 -6.51 26.66
CA ARG A 30 -11.76 -5.21 26.76
C ARG A 30 -11.50 -4.62 25.37
N ASP A 31 -11.12 -5.43 24.38
CA ASP A 31 -10.97 -4.99 22.98
C ASP A 31 -12.28 -4.40 22.45
N GLN A 32 -13.40 -5.07 22.71
CA GLN A 32 -14.72 -4.56 22.35
C GLN A 32 -15.04 -3.22 23.04
N ALA A 33 -14.62 -3.04 24.30
CA ALA A 33 -14.77 -1.77 25.01
C ALA A 33 -13.87 -0.66 24.44
N VAL A 34 -12.63 -0.98 24.05
CA VAL A 34 -11.73 -0.04 23.37
C VAL A 34 -12.37 0.47 22.08
N TRP A 35 -12.89 -0.43 21.25
CA TRP A 35 -13.62 -0.07 20.03
C TRP A 35 -14.79 0.87 20.31
N ARG A 36 -15.67 0.51 21.26
CA ARG A 36 -16.83 1.32 21.64
C ARG A 36 -16.45 2.71 22.07
N ASN A 37 -15.44 2.81 22.94
CA ASN A 37 -14.99 4.08 23.48
C ASN A 37 -14.43 4.99 22.37
N ILE A 38 -13.59 4.44 21.49
CA ILE A 38 -13.00 5.19 20.38
C ILE A 38 -14.09 5.65 19.42
N LEU A 39 -14.92 4.74 18.91
CA LEU A 39 -15.92 5.08 17.91
C LEU A 39 -17.03 5.97 18.48
N GLY A 40 -17.42 5.80 19.75
CA GLY A 40 -18.33 6.70 20.44
C GLY A 40 -17.80 8.13 20.50
N SER A 41 -16.52 8.28 20.88
CA SER A 41 -15.84 9.59 20.95
C SER A 41 -15.71 10.23 19.57
N LEU A 42 -15.27 9.47 18.57
CA LEU A 42 -15.11 9.93 17.20
C LEU A 42 -16.45 10.34 16.58
N ARG A 43 -17.51 9.54 16.71
CA ARG A 43 -18.85 9.88 16.18
C ARG A 43 -19.37 11.19 16.76
N GLY A 44 -19.19 11.42 18.06
CA GLY A 44 -19.61 12.67 18.70
C GLY A 44 -18.81 13.87 18.19
N HIS A 45 -17.49 13.76 18.12
CA HIS A 45 -16.62 14.85 17.68
C HIS A 45 -16.72 15.16 16.19
N LEU A 46 -16.88 14.13 15.36
CA LEU A 46 -16.87 14.24 13.90
C LEU A 46 -18.23 14.58 13.30
N ALA A 47 -19.33 14.55 14.06
CA ALA A 47 -20.68 14.74 13.53
C ALA A 47 -20.88 16.04 12.72
N ASP A 48 -20.24 17.13 13.14
CA ASP A 48 -20.29 18.44 12.48
C ASP A 48 -18.98 18.83 11.75
N LYS A 49 -17.90 18.05 11.95
CA LYS A 49 -16.54 18.36 11.46
C LYS A 49 -16.09 17.49 10.29
N ALA A 50 -16.58 16.26 10.18
CA ALA A 50 -16.25 15.38 9.06
C ALA A 50 -17.04 15.74 7.80
N HIS A 51 -16.57 15.21 6.68
CA HIS A 51 -17.32 15.22 5.43
C HIS A 51 -18.70 14.57 5.67
N PRO A 52 -19.81 15.12 5.14
CA PRO A 52 -21.17 14.67 5.46
C PRO A 52 -21.42 13.16 5.27
N VAL A 53 -20.71 12.54 4.32
CA VAL A 53 -20.83 11.10 4.05
C VAL A 53 -20.33 10.20 5.19
N TYR A 54 -19.51 10.71 6.11
CA TYR A 54 -18.80 9.88 7.09
C TYR A 54 -19.74 9.06 7.97
N LEU A 55 -20.75 9.70 8.58
CA LEU A 55 -21.65 9.01 9.52
C LEU A 55 -22.54 7.98 8.84
N GLU A 56 -23.11 8.32 7.68
CA GLU A 56 -23.88 7.38 6.85
C GLU A 56 -22.98 6.27 6.30
N GLY A 57 -21.73 6.61 6.01
CA GLY A 57 -20.69 5.72 5.52
C GLY A 57 -20.29 4.63 6.51
N LEU A 58 -20.32 4.91 7.81
CA LEU A 58 -20.10 3.89 8.85
C LEU A 58 -21.13 2.76 8.69
N GLU A 59 -22.42 3.10 8.63
CA GLU A 59 -23.49 2.11 8.48
C GLU A 59 -23.45 1.42 7.11
N ALA A 60 -23.14 2.18 6.06
CA ALA A 60 -23.03 1.68 4.69
C ALA A 60 -21.88 0.70 4.49
N THR A 61 -20.88 0.69 5.38
CA THR A 61 -19.71 -0.22 5.31
C THR A 61 -19.67 -1.26 6.42
N GLY A 62 -20.74 -1.39 7.22
CA GLY A 62 -20.85 -2.43 8.26
C GLY A 62 -20.14 -2.07 9.56
N ILE A 63 -19.95 -0.78 9.83
CA ILE A 63 -19.25 -0.27 11.00
C ILE A 63 -20.27 0.18 12.04
N GLY A 64 -20.42 -0.61 13.10
CA GLY A 64 -21.29 -0.33 14.24
C GLY A 64 -20.52 0.22 15.44
N SER A 65 -21.21 0.95 16.33
CA SER A 65 -20.59 1.55 17.51
C SER A 65 -20.38 0.59 18.68
N GLU A 66 -21.07 -0.56 18.73
CA GLU A 66 -21.07 -1.43 19.93
C GLU A 66 -20.06 -2.59 19.87
N CYS A 67 -19.68 -3.02 18.66
CA CYS A 67 -18.81 -4.16 18.42
C CYS A 67 -17.79 -3.87 17.32
N ILE A 68 -16.58 -4.42 17.47
CA ILE A 68 -15.57 -4.50 16.40
C ILE A 68 -16.22 -5.13 15.16
N PRO A 69 -15.99 -4.61 13.94
CA PRO A 69 -16.65 -5.10 12.75
C PRO A 69 -16.15 -6.50 12.35
N SER A 70 -17.07 -7.32 11.87
CA SER A 70 -16.73 -8.57 11.19
C SER A 70 -16.37 -8.27 9.73
N LEU A 71 -15.27 -8.83 9.24
CA LEU A 71 -14.90 -8.70 7.82
C LEU A 71 -15.96 -9.31 6.90
N ASP A 72 -16.73 -10.29 7.37
CA ASP A 72 -17.82 -10.87 6.59
C ASP A 72 -18.97 -9.87 6.41
N GLU A 73 -19.38 -9.20 7.48
CA GLU A 73 -20.40 -8.14 7.42
C GLU A 73 -19.92 -6.97 6.56
N MET A 74 -18.66 -6.53 6.76
CA MET A 74 -18.05 -5.49 5.94
C MET A 74 -18.07 -5.88 4.45
N ASN A 75 -17.69 -7.10 4.10
CA ASN A 75 -17.71 -7.57 2.71
C ASN A 75 -19.13 -7.63 2.12
N GLU A 76 -20.16 -7.97 2.90
CA GLU A 76 -21.55 -7.94 2.45
C GLU A 76 -22.02 -6.52 2.10
N LYS A 77 -21.56 -5.54 2.88
CA LYS A 77 -21.90 -4.12 2.73
C LYS A 77 -21.08 -3.46 1.62
N LEU A 78 -19.76 -3.59 1.65
CA LEU A 78 -18.81 -3.05 0.68
C LEU A 78 -19.07 -3.58 -0.74
N ALA A 79 -19.53 -4.83 -0.89
CA ALA A 79 -19.86 -5.38 -2.21
C ALA A 79 -20.91 -4.54 -2.96
N ARG A 80 -21.84 -3.89 -2.24
CA ARG A 80 -22.86 -2.99 -2.82
C ARG A 80 -22.26 -1.68 -3.33
N LEU A 81 -21.07 -1.31 -2.84
CA LEU A 81 -20.30 -0.13 -3.23
C LEU A 81 -19.24 -0.47 -4.29
N GLY A 82 -19.15 -1.72 -4.73
CA GLY A 82 -18.11 -2.18 -5.66
C GLY A 82 -16.72 -2.28 -5.02
N TRP A 83 -16.69 -2.52 -3.71
CA TRP A 83 -15.50 -2.70 -2.90
C TRP A 83 -15.55 -4.01 -2.12
N ALA A 84 -14.41 -4.41 -1.56
CA ALA A 84 -14.29 -5.54 -0.66
C ALA A 84 -13.20 -5.26 0.39
N CYS A 85 -13.02 -6.16 1.35
CA CYS A 85 -11.94 -6.10 2.31
C CYS A 85 -11.35 -7.49 2.59
N VAL A 86 -10.08 -7.51 2.96
CA VAL A 86 -9.38 -8.73 3.40
C VAL A 86 -8.52 -8.42 4.62
N GLY A 87 -8.36 -9.40 5.51
CA GLY A 87 -7.43 -9.28 6.62
C GLY A 87 -5.98 -9.38 6.13
N VAL A 88 -5.07 -8.57 6.66
CA VAL A 88 -3.63 -8.65 6.38
C VAL A 88 -2.83 -8.76 7.66
N ARG A 89 -1.60 -9.30 7.57
CA ARG A 89 -0.64 -9.38 8.69
C ARG A 89 0.39 -8.27 8.58
N GLY A 90 0.63 -7.58 9.69
CA GLY A 90 1.61 -6.51 9.83
C GLY A 90 1.70 -5.56 8.62
N PHE A 91 2.92 -5.17 8.30
CA PHE A 91 3.24 -4.32 7.15
C PHE A 91 3.36 -5.15 5.87
N ILE A 92 2.38 -5.02 4.97
CA ILE A 92 2.44 -5.60 3.63
C ILE A 92 3.29 -4.73 2.68
N PRO A 93 3.91 -5.32 1.64
CA PRO A 93 4.68 -4.56 0.67
C PRO A 93 3.84 -3.45 0.01
N PRO A 94 4.38 -2.25 -0.24
CA PRO A 94 3.63 -1.15 -0.87
C PRO A 94 3.01 -1.52 -2.23
N ALA A 95 3.68 -2.35 -3.03
CA ALA A 95 3.14 -2.87 -4.28
C ALA A 95 1.89 -3.75 -4.08
N VAL A 96 1.84 -4.53 -3.00
CA VAL A 96 0.68 -5.37 -2.65
C VAL A 96 -0.47 -4.50 -2.17
N PHE A 97 -0.20 -3.50 -1.31
CA PHE A 97 -1.21 -2.55 -0.85
C PHE A 97 -1.85 -1.80 -2.02
N THR A 98 -1.02 -1.22 -2.90
CA THR A 98 -1.50 -0.45 -4.06
C THR A 98 -2.23 -1.32 -5.08
N GLU A 99 -1.81 -2.57 -5.30
CA GLU A 99 -2.55 -3.51 -6.17
C GLU A 99 -3.92 -3.88 -5.59
N LEU A 100 -3.99 -4.22 -4.30
CA LEU A 100 -5.27 -4.48 -3.61
C LEU A 100 -6.20 -3.27 -3.71
N GLN A 101 -5.67 -2.06 -3.47
CA GLN A 101 -6.44 -0.84 -3.55
C GLN A 101 -6.92 -0.52 -4.96
N ALA A 102 -6.09 -0.75 -6.00
CA ALA A 102 -6.49 -0.60 -7.40
C ALA A 102 -7.66 -1.54 -7.77
N MET A 103 -7.71 -2.72 -7.15
CA MET A 103 -8.79 -3.69 -7.29
C MET A 103 -10.05 -3.35 -6.48
N GLY A 104 -10.01 -2.31 -5.63
CA GLY A 104 -11.11 -1.99 -4.71
C GLY A 104 -11.17 -2.92 -3.50
N VAL A 105 -10.03 -3.36 -3.00
CA VAL A 105 -9.92 -4.23 -1.82
C VAL A 105 -9.17 -3.49 -0.73
N LEU A 106 -9.82 -3.27 0.41
CA LEU A 106 -9.18 -2.75 1.62
C LEU A 106 -8.34 -3.85 2.29
N ALA A 107 -7.09 -3.51 2.62
CA ALA A 107 -6.23 -4.33 3.45
C ALA A 107 -6.44 -3.95 4.91
N ILE A 108 -7.08 -4.83 5.69
CA ILE A 108 -7.46 -4.54 7.08
C ILE A 108 -6.52 -5.27 8.04
N ALA A 109 -5.76 -4.51 8.83
CA ALA A 109 -5.08 -5.05 10.00
C ALA A 109 -6.14 -5.49 11.02
N ALA A 110 -6.16 -6.77 11.38
CA ALA A 110 -7.19 -7.32 12.26
C ALA A 110 -6.97 -6.95 13.73
N ASP A 111 -5.76 -6.57 14.12
CA ASP A 111 -5.46 -6.24 15.51
C ASP A 111 -6.09 -4.91 15.94
N ILE A 112 -6.34 -4.77 17.25
CA ILE A 112 -6.81 -3.51 17.85
C ILE A 112 -5.78 -2.99 18.85
N ARG A 113 -5.62 -1.67 18.88
CA ARG A 113 -4.78 -0.96 19.86
C ARG A 113 -5.25 -1.20 21.31
N THR A 114 -4.37 -0.95 22.27
CA THR A 114 -4.67 -1.13 23.70
C THR A 114 -5.37 0.10 24.29
N HIS A 115 -6.01 -0.08 25.44
CA HIS A 115 -6.65 1.03 26.19
C HIS A 115 -5.69 2.14 26.65
N GLU A 116 -4.37 1.89 26.66
CA GLU A 116 -3.34 2.88 27.01
C GLU A 116 -3.02 3.81 25.84
N HIS A 117 -3.27 3.36 24.61
CA HIS A 117 -2.96 4.08 23.37
C HIS A 117 -4.23 4.41 22.58
N ILE A 118 -5.35 4.69 23.27
CA ILE A 118 -6.66 4.97 22.65
C ILE A 118 -6.62 6.20 21.74
N GLU A 119 -5.87 7.24 22.12
CA GLU A 119 -5.84 8.50 21.37
C GLU A 119 -5.07 8.41 20.05
N TYR A 120 -4.04 7.54 19.98
CA TYR A 120 -3.13 7.44 18.85
C TYR A 120 -2.37 6.11 18.81
N THR A 121 -2.20 5.55 17.61
CA THR A 121 -1.27 4.44 17.33
C THR A 121 -0.48 4.76 16.05
N PRO A 122 0.86 4.56 16.04
CA PRO A 122 1.66 4.76 14.83
C PRO A 122 1.51 3.63 13.81
N ALA A 123 1.04 2.46 14.22
CA ALA A 123 0.78 1.33 13.33
C ALA A 123 -0.74 1.21 13.06
N PRO A 124 -1.16 0.95 11.80
CA PRO A 124 -2.57 0.80 11.46
C PRO A 124 -3.16 -0.42 12.16
N ASP A 125 -4.35 -0.24 12.71
CA ASP A 125 -5.13 -1.26 13.41
C ASP A 125 -6.56 -1.30 12.83
N ILE A 126 -7.41 -2.21 13.31
CA ILE A 126 -8.76 -2.39 12.77
C ILE A 126 -9.62 -1.13 12.89
N VAL A 127 -9.34 -0.26 13.88
CA VAL A 127 -10.01 1.04 14.03
C VAL A 127 -9.61 1.96 12.88
N HIS A 128 -8.32 2.08 12.59
CA HIS A 128 -7.81 2.89 11.48
C HIS A 128 -8.41 2.48 10.15
N GLU A 129 -8.33 1.19 9.82
CA GLU A 129 -8.78 0.68 8.53
C GLU A 129 -10.30 0.72 8.39
N SER A 130 -11.02 0.32 9.44
CA SER A 130 -12.47 0.16 9.35
C SER A 130 -13.24 1.45 9.63
N ALA A 131 -12.82 2.26 10.60
CA ALA A 131 -13.50 3.51 10.95
C ALA A 131 -12.87 4.76 10.31
N GLY A 132 -11.64 4.66 9.78
CA GLY A 132 -10.99 5.71 9.02
C GLY A 132 -11.27 5.62 7.52
N HIS A 133 -10.82 4.55 6.86
CA HIS A 133 -10.92 4.41 5.41
C HIS A 133 -12.32 4.04 4.91
N ALA A 134 -12.91 2.98 5.47
CA ALA A 134 -14.13 2.40 4.92
C ALA A 134 -15.30 3.40 4.79
N PRO A 135 -15.60 4.30 5.74
CA PRO A 135 -16.81 5.11 5.69
C PRO A 135 -16.87 6.06 4.50
N ILE A 136 -15.75 6.67 4.09
CA ILE A 136 -15.74 7.62 2.98
C ILE A 136 -15.94 6.92 1.63
N ILE A 137 -15.71 5.60 1.53
CA ILE A 137 -15.99 4.79 0.33
C ILE A 137 -17.47 4.79 -0.05
N ALA A 138 -18.37 5.07 0.89
CA ALA A 138 -19.79 5.28 0.57
C ALA A 138 -20.01 6.44 -0.42
N ASN A 139 -19.07 7.38 -0.52
CA ASN A 139 -19.01 8.32 -1.63
C ASN A 139 -18.37 7.66 -2.86
N ARG A 140 -19.19 7.39 -3.89
CA ARG A 140 -18.74 6.77 -5.14
C ARG A 140 -17.52 7.45 -5.77
N ARG A 141 -17.43 8.78 -5.69
CA ARG A 141 -16.38 9.52 -6.38
C ARG A 141 -15.04 9.40 -5.66
N TYR A 142 -15.06 9.49 -4.33
CA TYR A 142 -13.89 9.17 -3.52
C TYR A 142 -13.47 7.70 -3.64
N ALA A 143 -14.43 6.78 -3.70
CA ALA A 143 -14.18 5.37 -3.96
C ALA A 143 -13.50 5.12 -5.32
N GLU A 144 -13.85 5.86 -6.37
CA GLU A 144 -13.15 5.79 -7.65
C GLU A 144 -11.75 6.42 -7.55
N TYR A 145 -11.58 7.50 -6.76
CA TYR A 145 -10.29 8.15 -6.51
C TYR A 145 -9.30 7.21 -5.84
N LEU A 146 -9.70 6.48 -4.79
CA LEU A 146 -8.81 5.54 -4.10
C LEU A 146 -8.32 4.42 -5.04
N LYS A 147 -9.18 3.91 -5.94
CA LYS A 147 -8.76 2.93 -6.97
C LYS A 147 -7.73 3.54 -7.93
N ALA A 148 -7.94 4.80 -8.34
CA ALA A 148 -7.01 5.51 -9.19
C ALA A 148 -5.66 5.74 -8.48
N CYS A 149 -5.65 6.12 -7.20
CA CYS A 149 -4.43 6.21 -6.39
C CYS A 149 -3.70 4.87 -6.31
N GLY A 150 -4.44 3.78 -6.07
CA GLY A 150 -3.88 2.42 -6.06
C GLY A 150 -3.20 2.08 -7.40
N LEU A 151 -3.84 2.37 -8.53
CA LEU A 151 -3.26 2.16 -9.85
C LEU A 151 -2.00 3.00 -10.08
N VAL A 152 -2.03 4.28 -9.73
CA VAL A 152 -0.89 5.19 -9.87
C VAL A 152 0.28 4.73 -9.01
N GLY A 153 0.03 4.37 -7.75
CA GLY A 153 1.04 3.83 -6.83
C GLY A 153 1.61 2.49 -7.32
N PHE A 154 0.77 1.62 -7.88
CA PHE A 154 1.20 0.33 -8.44
C PHE A 154 2.08 0.48 -9.69
N LYS A 155 1.84 1.53 -10.51
CA LYS A 155 2.63 1.81 -11.72
C LYS A 155 3.87 2.66 -11.47
N ALA A 156 3.93 3.38 -10.35
CA ALA A 156 5.07 4.20 -9.97
C ALA A 156 6.34 3.35 -9.78
N ILE A 157 7.48 3.84 -10.27
CA ILE A 157 8.75 3.14 -10.11
C ILE A 157 9.24 3.27 -8.66
N ALA A 158 9.39 2.14 -7.97
CA ALA A 158 10.04 2.05 -6.67
C ALA A 158 11.53 1.78 -6.84
N SER A 159 12.35 2.37 -5.98
CA SER A 159 13.80 2.14 -5.92
C SER A 159 14.17 1.00 -4.99
N VAL A 160 15.39 0.48 -5.11
CA VAL A 160 15.93 -0.50 -4.15
C VAL A 160 16.08 0.10 -2.74
N GLU A 161 16.22 1.43 -2.62
CA GLU A 161 16.22 2.10 -1.33
C GLU A 161 14.83 2.08 -0.67
N ASP A 162 13.76 2.24 -1.45
CA ASP A 162 12.39 2.09 -0.94
C ASP A 162 12.15 0.67 -0.41
N GLN A 163 12.64 -0.34 -1.15
CA GLN A 163 12.56 -1.75 -0.73
C GLN A 163 13.35 -2.00 0.55
N ALA A 164 14.57 -1.49 0.66
CA ALA A 164 15.40 -1.63 1.85
C ALA A 164 14.77 -0.97 3.09
N VAL A 165 14.17 0.22 2.94
CA VAL A 165 13.45 0.90 4.01
C VAL A 165 12.24 0.08 4.44
N PHE A 166 11.44 -0.42 3.48
CA PHE A 166 10.29 -1.27 3.79
C PHE A 166 10.70 -2.53 4.54
N GLU A 167 11.74 -3.24 4.07
CA GLU A 167 12.24 -4.45 4.73
C GLU A 167 12.73 -4.18 6.15
N ALA A 168 13.40 -3.03 6.38
CA ALA A 168 13.85 -2.63 7.69
C ALA A 168 12.69 -2.27 8.63
N ILE A 169 11.66 -1.56 8.14
CA ILE A 169 10.43 -1.29 8.92
C ILE A 169 9.75 -2.60 9.30
N ARG A 170 9.60 -3.52 8.33
CA ARG A 170 9.00 -4.83 8.56
C ARG A 170 9.79 -5.62 9.62
N ASN A 171 11.12 -5.68 9.49
CA ASN A 171 11.97 -6.36 10.47
C ASN A 171 11.83 -5.75 11.86
N LEU A 172 11.83 -4.41 11.97
CA LEU A 172 11.64 -3.72 13.24
C LEU A 172 10.27 -4.01 13.87
N SER A 173 9.20 -4.06 13.06
CA SER A 173 7.86 -4.42 13.54
C SER A 173 7.85 -5.83 14.14
N VAL A 174 8.37 -6.81 13.40
CA VAL A 174 8.44 -8.21 13.84
C VAL A 174 9.23 -8.34 15.14
N VAL A 175 10.40 -7.70 15.23
CA VAL A 175 11.24 -7.76 16.43
C VAL A 175 10.57 -7.07 17.63
N LYS A 176 9.91 -5.93 17.44
CA LYS A 176 9.20 -5.23 18.52
C LYS A 176 7.95 -5.97 19.02
N GLU A 177 7.38 -6.81 18.17
CA GLU A 177 6.19 -7.62 18.50
C GLU A 177 6.55 -8.98 19.09
N ASP A 178 7.78 -9.47 18.92
CA ASP A 178 8.25 -10.72 19.49
C ASP A 178 8.44 -10.60 21.02
N PRO A 179 7.67 -11.35 21.83
CA PRO A 179 7.78 -11.35 23.29
C PRO A 179 9.15 -11.74 23.84
N ASP A 180 9.92 -12.51 23.07
CA ASP A 180 11.19 -13.10 23.45
C ASP A 180 12.39 -12.31 22.88
N ALA A 181 12.13 -11.28 22.06
CA ALA A 181 13.18 -10.43 21.51
C ALA A 181 13.90 -9.63 22.60
N SER A 182 15.23 -9.65 22.51
CA SER A 182 16.13 -8.88 23.39
C SER A 182 16.17 -7.39 23.02
N GLU A 183 16.58 -6.56 23.97
CA GLU A 183 16.83 -5.13 23.72
C GLU A 183 17.91 -4.91 22.64
N GLU A 184 18.89 -5.81 22.54
CA GLU A 184 19.94 -5.76 21.52
C GLU A 184 19.39 -6.03 20.12
N GLU A 185 18.49 -7.01 19.97
CA GLU A 185 17.82 -7.29 18.69
C GLU A 185 16.97 -6.10 18.24
N ALA A 186 16.20 -5.49 19.17
CA ALA A 186 15.42 -4.30 18.87
C ALA A 186 16.31 -3.10 18.47
N ALA A 187 17.44 -2.90 19.16
CA ALA A 187 18.41 -1.86 18.84
C ALA A 187 19.07 -2.09 17.47
N HIS A 188 19.40 -3.33 17.12
CA HIS A 188 19.97 -3.67 15.81
C HIS A 188 18.95 -3.47 14.68
N ALA A 189 17.70 -3.88 14.87
CA ALA A 189 16.62 -3.64 13.90
C ALA A 189 16.38 -2.14 13.69
N GLN A 190 16.44 -1.34 14.76
CA GLN A 190 16.35 0.12 14.70
C GLN A 190 17.53 0.73 13.93
N ALA A 191 18.75 0.30 14.19
CA ALA A 191 19.94 0.76 13.47
C ALA A 191 19.89 0.40 11.97
N ARG A 192 19.32 -0.75 11.60
CA ARG A 192 19.09 -1.13 10.20
C ARG A 192 18.12 -0.17 9.51
N LEU A 193 17.04 0.22 10.18
CA LEU A 193 16.08 1.18 9.64
C LEU A 193 16.71 2.57 9.44
N GLU A 194 17.53 3.01 10.39
CA GLU A 194 18.27 4.27 10.28
C GLU A 194 19.25 4.25 9.11
N ALA A 195 20.04 3.18 8.97
CA ALA A 195 20.95 3.00 7.85
C ALA A 195 20.23 2.95 6.49
N ALA A 196 19.13 2.19 6.40
CA ALA A 196 18.32 2.12 5.19
C ALA A 196 17.73 3.49 4.82
N SER A 197 17.20 4.22 5.80
CA SER A 197 16.64 5.56 5.59
C SER A 197 17.70 6.58 5.17
N ALA A 198 18.90 6.51 5.75
CA ALA A 198 20.03 7.37 5.38
C ALA A 198 20.63 7.04 4.00
N SER A 199 20.39 5.84 3.47
CA SER A 199 20.91 5.41 2.16
C SER A 199 20.16 5.98 0.95
N ARG A 200 19.03 6.68 1.17
CA ARG A 200 18.20 7.25 0.09
C ARG A 200 18.99 8.29 -0.72
N ARG A 201 19.25 7.97 -1.99
CA ARG A 201 19.98 8.85 -2.92
C ARG A 201 19.10 9.91 -3.57
N TYR A 202 17.81 9.63 -3.72
CA TYR A 202 16.83 10.50 -4.34
C TYR A 202 15.41 10.09 -3.91
N VAL A 203 14.42 10.91 -4.26
CA VAL A 203 13.00 10.61 -4.05
C VAL A 203 12.45 9.91 -5.28
N SER A 204 12.09 8.64 -5.15
CA SER A 204 11.49 7.85 -6.24
C SER A 204 10.05 8.27 -6.55
N GLU A 205 9.56 7.87 -7.72
CA GLU A 205 8.14 8.00 -8.06
C GLU A 205 7.22 7.35 -7.02
N SER A 206 7.57 6.17 -6.52
CA SER A 206 6.80 5.46 -5.50
C SER A 206 6.73 6.24 -4.16
N THR A 207 7.84 6.85 -3.73
CA THR A 207 7.84 7.72 -2.55
C THR A 207 6.96 8.95 -2.77
N ARG A 208 7.01 9.59 -3.94
CA ARG A 208 6.14 10.73 -4.26
C ARG A 208 4.66 10.34 -4.28
N ALA A 209 4.33 9.18 -4.84
CA ALA A 209 2.96 8.66 -4.84
C ALA A 209 2.45 8.38 -3.42
N SER A 210 3.31 7.81 -2.57
CA SER A 210 3.01 7.59 -1.14
C SER A 210 2.76 8.90 -0.40
N ARG A 211 3.54 9.96 -0.66
CA ARG A 211 3.30 11.31 -0.09
C ARG A 211 2.00 11.91 -0.58
N LEU A 212 1.68 11.80 -1.87
CA LEU A 212 0.39 12.25 -2.40
C LEU A 212 -0.77 11.55 -1.68
N TYR A 213 -0.67 10.23 -1.52
CA TYR A 213 -1.66 9.43 -0.79
C TYR A 213 -1.77 9.88 0.67
N TRP A 214 -0.65 10.09 1.36
CA TRP A 214 -0.60 10.57 2.74
C TRP A 214 -1.31 11.92 2.91
N TRP A 215 -0.99 12.91 2.08
CA TRP A 215 -1.58 14.25 2.18
C TRP A 215 -3.02 14.34 1.65
N THR A 216 -3.57 13.24 1.14
CA THR A 216 -4.95 13.17 0.65
C THR A 216 -5.76 12.11 1.38
N ALA A 217 -5.57 10.83 1.08
CA ALA A 217 -6.37 9.75 1.64
C ALA A 217 -6.17 9.56 3.16
N GLU A 218 -4.97 9.82 3.68
CA GLU A 218 -4.67 9.66 5.12
C GLU A 218 -4.95 10.93 5.95
N TYR A 219 -4.39 12.07 5.52
CA TYR A 219 -4.38 13.34 6.24
C TYR A 219 -4.91 14.49 5.38
N GLY A 220 -5.95 14.22 4.58
CA GLY A 220 -6.63 15.21 3.75
C GLY A 220 -7.81 15.90 4.42
N LEU A 221 -7.98 17.17 4.05
CA LEU A 221 -9.13 18.01 4.38
C LEU A 221 -9.89 18.42 3.11
N ILE A 222 -11.18 18.75 3.22
CA ILE A 222 -12.03 19.08 2.07
C ILE A 222 -12.91 20.31 2.32
N GLY A 223 -13.20 21.09 1.27
CA GLY A 223 -14.00 22.31 1.32
C GLY A 223 -13.15 23.56 1.22
N SER A 224 -13.43 24.57 2.05
CA SER A 224 -12.70 25.85 2.02
C SER A 224 -11.48 25.81 2.94
N VAL A 225 -10.39 26.48 2.58
CA VAL A 225 -9.20 26.59 3.44
C VAL A 225 -9.52 27.26 4.79
N ALA A 226 -10.47 28.20 4.80
CA ALA A 226 -10.90 28.90 6.00
C ALA A 226 -11.80 28.06 6.93
N SER A 227 -12.58 27.14 6.36
CA SER A 227 -13.48 26.24 7.08
C SER A 227 -13.52 24.88 6.36
N PRO A 228 -12.49 24.05 6.56
CA PRO A 228 -12.44 22.72 5.96
C PRO A 228 -13.16 21.68 6.82
N ARG A 229 -13.47 20.54 6.21
CA ARG A 229 -13.99 19.33 6.83
C ARG A 229 -12.98 18.19 6.73
N ILE A 230 -13.10 17.22 7.64
CA ILE A 230 -12.21 16.06 7.73
C ILE A 230 -12.68 14.95 6.81
N TYR A 231 -11.79 14.36 6.01
CA TYR A 231 -12.07 13.10 5.28
C TYR A 231 -10.90 12.10 5.30
N GLY A 232 -9.68 12.53 5.63
CA GLY A 232 -8.52 11.63 5.69
C GLY A 232 -8.66 10.58 6.79
N ALA A 233 -8.32 9.32 6.48
CA ALA A 233 -8.51 8.18 7.37
C ALA A 233 -7.74 8.28 8.69
N GLY A 234 -6.50 8.78 8.68
CA GLY A 234 -5.72 9.05 9.90
C GLY A 234 -6.42 10.05 10.83
N LEU A 235 -7.01 11.10 10.27
CA LEU A 235 -7.79 12.10 11.01
C LEU A 235 -9.13 11.56 11.51
N LEU A 236 -9.75 10.64 10.77
CA LEU A 236 -11.04 10.03 11.13
C LEU A 236 -10.92 8.92 12.18
N SER A 237 -9.71 8.43 12.46
CA SER A 237 -9.45 7.27 13.32
C SER A 237 -8.58 7.54 14.54
N SER A 238 -8.11 8.79 14.71
CA SER A 238 -7.40 9.25 15.91
C SER A 238 -8.17 10.38 16.58
N ILE A 239 -8.53 10.18 17.85
CA ILE A 239 -9.25 11.20 18.65
C ILE A 239 -8.41 12.47 18.77
N GLY A 240 -7.12 12.32 19.07
CA GLY A 240 -6.20 13.45 19.24
C GLY A 240 -6.01 14.27 17.96
N GLU A 241 -5.72 13.61 16.84
CA GLU A 241 -5.58 14.28 15.53
C GLU A 241 -6.90 14.90 15.06
N ALA A 242 -8.03 14.20 15.22
CA ALA A 242 -9.35 14.74 14.86
C ALA A 242 -9.66 16.06 15.59
N GLN A 243 -9.22 16.20 16.84
CA GLN A 243 -9.38 17.43 17.63
C GLN A 243 -8.35 18.50 17.25
N HIS A 244 -7.11 18.10 17.02
CA HIS A 244 -6.00 19.02 16.76
C HIS A 244 -6.02 19.61 15.34
N CYS A 245 -6.39 18.81 14.32
CA CYS A 245 -6.24 19.13 12.91
C CYS A 245 -6.95 20.41 12.44
N LEU A 246 -8.07 20.80 13.08
CA LEU A 246 -8.83 22.01 12.74
C LEU A 246 -8.41 23.24 13.55
N THR A 247 -7.52 23.11 14.54
CA THR A 247 -7.05 24.25 15.35
C THR A 247 -6.12 25.18 14.54
N PRO A 248 -5.92 26.45 14.95
CA PRO A 248 -4.97 27.35 14.29
C PRO A 248 -3.51 26.89 14.33
N ALA A 249 -3.15 25.91 15.17
CA ALA A 249 -1.80 25.36 15.27
C ALA A 249 -1.38 24.57 14.02
N VAL A 250 -2.34 24.00 13.30
CA VAL A 250 -2.10 23.24 12.06
C VAL A 250 -2.33 24.13 10.86
N ARG A 251 -1.34 24.25 9.97
CA ARG A 251 -1.46 25.09 8.76
C ARG A 251 -2.35 24.40 7.72
N LYS A 252 -3.32 25.14 7.15
CA LYS A 252 -4.20 24.66 6.08
C LYS A 252 -3.70 25.21 4.75
N LEU A 253 -3.30 24.33 3.84
CA LEU A 253 -2.78 24.68 2.52
C LEU A 253 -3.77 24.25 1.44
N PRO A 254 -3.98 25.01 0.35
CA PRO A 254 -4.70 24.52 -0.81
C PRO A 254 -3.99 23.26 -1.37
N LEU A 255 -4.75 22.22 -1.68
CA LEU A 255 -4.20 21.02 -2.31
C LEU A 255 -3.62 21.36 -3.70
N SER A 256 -2.45 20.79 -4.02
CA SER A 256 -1.80 20.85 -5.32
C SER A 256 -0.82 19.68 -5.44
N VAL A 257 -0.30 19.41 -6.65
CA VAL A 257 0.69 18.33 -6.88
C VAL A 257 1.95 18.46 -6.02
N ALA A 258 2.26 19.67 -5.53
CA ALA A 258 3.41 19.93 -4.68
C ALA A 258 3.39 19.14 -3.36
N CYS A 259 2.23 18.63 -2.91
CA CYS A 259 2.20 17.77 -1.72
C CYS A 259 2.92 16.42 -1.95
N ALA A 260 3.05 15.95 -3.20
CA ALA A 260 3.84 14.77 -3.52
C ALA A 260 5.35 14.95 -3.21
N ASP A 261 5.82 16.19 -3.07
CA ASP A 261 7.20 16.52 -2.73
C ASP A 261 7.36 16.92 -1.25
N MET A 262 6.27 16.90 -0.45
CA MET A 262 6.27 17.25 0.96
C MET A 262 6.49 16.01 1.84
N ASP A 263 7.58 16.00 2.60
CA ASP A 263 7.86 14.97 3.60
C ASP A 263 6.95 15.05 4.84
N TYR A 264 6.79 13.91 5.51
CA TYR A 264 6.03 13.78 6.75
C TYR A 264 6.75 12.89 7.76
N ASP A 265 6.39 13.07 9.04
CA ASP A 265 6.83 12.23 10.15
C ASP A 265 5.62 11.48 10.71
N ILE A 266 5.66 10.14 10.61
CA ILE A 266 4.59 9.26 11.09
C ILE A 266 4.54 9.16 12.62
N THR A 267 5.51 9.70 13.34
CA THR A 267 5.59 9.60 14.81
C THR A 267 5.00 10.81 15.52
N ARG A 268 4.57 11.83 14.77
CA ARG A 268 4.11 13.12 15.31
C ARG A 268 2.79 13.53 14.67
N MET A 269 2.08 14.42 15.35
CA MET A 269 0.92 15.09 14.77
C MET A 269 1.33 15.97 13.59
N GLN A 270 0.48 16.04 12.57
CA GLN A 270 0.83 16.69 11.31
C GLN A 270 0.78 18.23 11.43
N PRO A 271 1.90 18.94 11.19
CA PRO A 271 1.97 20.40 11.37
C PRO A 271 1.30 21.19 10.24
N GLN A 272 0.99 20.54 9.12
CA GLN A 272 0.20 21.09 8.02
C GLN A 272 -0.70 20.01 7.43
N LEU A 273 -1.79 20.45 6.80
CA LEU A 273 -2.72 19.61 6.06
C LEU A 273 -3.13 20.31 4.76
N PHE A 274 -3.47 19.52 3.75
CA PHE A 274 -3.90 20.01 2.45
C PHE A 274 -5.43 19.94 2.31
N VAL A 275 -6.01 20.99 1.74
CA VAL A 275 -7.46 21.16 1.59
C VAL A 275 -7.84 21.04 0.11
N ALA A 276 -8.53 19.96 -0.23
CA ALA A 276 -9.18 19.79 -1.53
C ALA A 276 -10.47 20.62 -1.59
N ARG A 277 -10.82 21.18 -2.76
CA ARG A 277 -12.09 21.93 -2.89
C ARG A 277 -13.28 20.99 -2.77
N ASP A 278 -13.16 19.86 -3.45
CA ASP A 278 -14.11 18.75 -3.54
C ASP A 278 -13.34 17.48 -3.95
N PHE A 279 -14.04 16.36 -4.19
CA PHE A 279 -13.42 15.12 -4.65
C PHE A 279 -12.98 15.16 -6.13
N GLU A 280 -13.49 16.07 -6.96
CA GLU A 280 -12.99 16.23 -8.34
C GLU A 280 -11.60 16.87 -8.34
N HIS A 281 -11.35 17.83 -7.43
CA HIS A 281 -10.02 18.40 -7.23
C HIS A 281 -8.96 17.35 -6.88
N LEU A 282 -9.35 16.26 -6.19
CA LEU A 282 -8.44 15.14 -5.94
C LEU A 282 -8.02 14.45 -7.26
N PHE A 283 -8.96 14.24 -8.18
CA PHE A 283 -8.66 13.68 -9.50
C PHE A 283 -7.83 14.62 -10.37
N GLU A 284 -8.11 15.93 -10.35
CA GLU A 284 -7.30 16.93 -11.07
C GLU A 284 -5.84 16.85 -10.66
N VAL A 285 -5.57 16.84 -9.33
CA VAL A 285 -4.22 16.78 -8.79
C VAL A 285 -3.57 15.42 -9.03
N LEU A 286 -4.33 14.32 -8.93
CA LEU A 286 -3.83 12.98 -9.25
C LEU A 286 -3.47 12.85 -10.74
N ALA A 287 -4.28 13.40 -11.65
CA ALA A 287 -4.01 13.39 -13.08
C ALA A 287 -2.78 14.24 -13.43
N GLU A 288 -2.64 15.41 -12.79
CA GLU A 288 -1.44 16.24 -12.90
C GLU A 288 -0.20 15.45 -12.42
N PHE A 289 -0.27 14.83 -11.25
CA PHE A 289 0.80 13.98 -10.71
C PHE A 289 1.14 12.81 -11.65
N GLU A 290 0.13 12.06 -12.09
CA GLU A 290 0.24 10.90 -12.96
C GLU A 290 0.94 11.25 -14.28
N SER A 291 0.65 12.43 -14.85
CA SER A 291 1.29 12.94 -16.07
C SER A 291 2.81 13.14 -15.93
N THR A 292 3.31 13.28 -14.70
CA THR A 292 4.75 13.41 -14.42
C THR A 292 5.50 12.08 -14.40
N LEU A 293 4.78 10.95 -14.33
CA LEU A 293 5.35 9.63 -14.09
C LEU A 293 5.82 8.93 -15.38
N SER A 294 6.77 8.02 -15.19
CA SER A 294 7.45 7.26 -16.25
C SER A 294 6.50 6.45 -17.13
N TRP A 295 5.40 5.95 -16.56
CA TRP A 295 4.44 5.13 -17.30
C TRP A 295 3.50 5.94 -18.19
N LYS A 296 3.42 7.26 -17.99
CA LYS A 296 2.74 8.18 -18.92
C LYS A 296 3.68 8.81 -19.92
N ARG A 297 4.95 9.01 -19.54
CA ARG A 297 5.94 9.73 -20.35
C ARG A 297 6.75 8.83 -21.27
N GLY A 298 7.12 7.64 -20.81
CA GLY A 298 7.99 6.72 -21.53
C GLY A 298 9.37 7.32 -21.84
N GLY A 299 9.93 6.90 -22.98
CA GLY A 299 11.18 7.44 -23.53
C GLY A 299 12.39 7.36 -22.58
N ASP A 300 13.35 8.26 -22.79
CA ASP A 300 14.55 8.38 -21.95
C ASP A 300 14.21 8.77 -20.51
N PHE A 301 13.09 9.48 -20.29
CA PHE A 301 12.64 9.83 -18.94
C PHE A 301 12.38 8.57 -18.12
N GLY A 302 11.54 7.67 -18.63
CA GLY A 302 11.22 6.42 -17.95
C GLY A 302 12.41 5.48 -17.83
N LEU A 303 13.25 5.39 -18.86
CA LEU A 303 14.48 4.58 -18.81
C LEU A 303 15.47 5.09 -17.75
N THR A 304 15.62 6.41 -17.63
CA THR A 304 16.50 7.02 -16.62
C THR A 304 15.99 6.74 -15.21
N GLU A 305 14.69 6.83 -14.97
CA GLU A 305 14.10 6.50 -13.67
C GLU A 305 14.29 5.00 -13.35
N ALA A 306 14.02 4.11 -14.31
CA ALA A 306 14.23 2.67 -14.15
C ALA A 306 15.69 2.31 -13.83
N LEU A 307 16.65 2.94 -14.54
CA LEU A 307 18.08 2.76 -14.31
C LEU A 307 18.49 3.24 -12.90
N ARG A 308 17.97 4.38 -12.45
CA ARG A 308 18.25 4.91 -11.10
C ARG A 308 17.62 4.07 -9.99
N ALA A 309 16.43 3.54 -10.24
CA ALA A 309 15.67 2.73 -9.30
C ALA A 309 16.32 1.37 -9.04
N ARG A 310 16.95 0.77 -10.05
CA ARG A 310 17.64 -0.54 -9.97
C ARG A 310 16.72 -1.71 -9.56
N THR A 311 15.41 -1.55 -9.78
CA THR A 311 14.38 -2.56 -9.52
C THR A 311 13.85 -3.15 -10.83
N VAL A 312 12.99 -4.18 -10.71
CA VAL A 312 12.28 -4.77 -11.85
C VAL A 312 11.22 -3.81 -12.35
N ASN A 313 11.25 -3.49 -13.64
CA ASN A 313 10.32 -2.60 -14.33
C ASN A 313 9.82 -3.29 -15.59
N HIS A 314 8.78 -2.75 -16.23
CA HIS A 314 8.34 -3.19 -17.55
C HIS A 314 8.31 -2.04 -18.56
N LEU A 315 8.86 -2.32 -19.74
CA LEU A 315 8.95 -1.42 -20.87
C LEU A 315 7.87 -1.81 -21.88
N VAL A 316 6.96 -0.89 -22.19
CA VAL A 316 5.95 -1.09 -23.25
C VAL A 316 6.57 -0.67 -24.58
N LEU A 317 6.67 -1.59 -25.53
CA LEU A 317 7.21 -1.35 -26.86
C LEU A 317 6.14 -0.79 -27.81
N ALA A 318 6.59 -0.27 -28.95
CA ALA A 318 5.75 0.32 -30.00
C ALA A 318 4.66 -0.62 -30.54
N ASP A 319 4.91 -1.93 -30.50
CA ASP A 319 3.99 -2.97 -30.98
C ASP A 319 3.10 -3.56 -29.87
N GLY A 320 3.09 -2.94 -28.69
CA GLY A 320 2.31 -3.35 -27.54
C GLY A 320 2.85 -4.58 -26.78
N ARG A 321 4.03 -5.10 -27.15
CA ARG A 321 4.75 -6.05 -26.27
C ARG A 321 5.28 -5.31 -25.05
N GLU A 322 5.34 -6.01 -23.94
CA GLU A 322 5.87 -5.54 -22.67
C GLU A 322 7.11 -6.38 -22.33
N VAL A 323 8.24 -5.72 -22.04
CA VAL A 323 9.48 -6.40 -21.65
C VAL A 323 9.76 -6.06 -20.19
N THR A 324 9.57 -7.05 -19.33
CA THR A 324 9.91 -6.94 -17.91
C THR A 324 11.36 -7.33 -17.68
N GLY A 325 12.08 -6.54 -16.89
CA GLY A 325 13.46 -6.80 -16.48
C GLY A 325 14.02 -5.61 -15.68
N ARG A 326 15.26 -5.73 -15.21
CA ARG A 326 15.96 -4.61 -14.58
C ARG A 326 16.79 -3.86 -15.63
N VAL A 327 16.61 -2.55 -15.76
CA VAL A 327 17.45 -1.71 -16.62
C VAL A 327 18.85 -1.63 -16.03
N LEU A 328 19.85 -2.11 -16.78
CA LEU A 328 21.25 -2.17 -16.37
C LEU A 328 22.07 -1.06 -17.02
N GLU A 329 21.83 -0.79 -18.30
CA GLU A 329 22.60 0.18 -19.07
C GLU A 329 21.74 0.80 -20.19
N MET A 330 22.03 2.06 -20.50
CA MET A 330 21.46 2.79 -21.63
C MET A 330 22.61 3.30 -22.50
N LEU A 331 22.55 3.05 -23.81
CA LEU A 331 23.51 3.57 -24.77
C LEU A 331 22.86 4.65 -25.61
N ALA A 332 23.39 5.86 -25.56
CA ALA A 332 22.86 7.02 -26.28
C ALA A 332 23.09 6.89 -27.80
N ALA A 333 22.06 7.18 -28.58
CA ALA A 333 22.15 7.36 -30.01
C ALA A 333 22.87 8.67 -30.35
N PRO A 334 23.55 8.77 -31.52
CA PRO A 334 24.12 10.04 -31.99
C PRO A 334 23.06 11.10 -32.29
N ARG A 335 21.81 10.68 -32.50
CA ARG A 335 20.65 11.53 -32.79
C ARG A 335 19.42 10.93 -32.13
N GLU A 336 18.45 11.78 -31.83
CA GLU A 336 17.16 11.36 -31.29
C GLU A 336 16.46 10.36 -32.24
N VAL A 337 15.98 9.24 -31.68
CA VAL A 337 15.36 8.13 -32.42
C VAL A 337 13.85 8.35 -32.57
N ALA A 338 13.22 8.89 -31.53
CA ALA A 338 11.82 9.31 -31.49
C ALA A 338 11.67 10.44 -30.46
N PRO A 339 10.58 11.23 -30.46
CA PRO A 339 10.41 12.32 -29.50
C PRO A 339 10.58 11.86 -28.04
N GLY A 340 11.54 12.45 -27.33
CA GLY A 340 11.89 12.09 -25.95
C GLY A 340 12.70 10.79 -25.80
N LEU A 341 13.25 10.24 -26.88
CA LEU A 341 14.03 9.00 -26.92
C LEU A 341 15.32 9.20 -27.73
N GLY A 342 16.38 9.59 -27.04
CA GLY A 342 17.76 9.64 -27.51
C GLY A 342 18.56 8.37 -27.22
N THR A 343 17.95 7.33 -26.66
CA THR A 343 18.61 6.03 -26.42
C THR A 343 18.56 5.13 -27.67
N ALA A 344 19.71 4.56 -28.06
CA ALA A 344 19.83 3.59 -29.15
C ALA A 344 19.59 2.14 -28.68
N LEU A 345 20.09 1.80 -27.50
CA LEU A 345 20.05 0.43 -26.96
C LEU A 345 19.88 0.48 -25.44
N VAL A 346 19.02 -0.38 -24.93
CA VAL A 346 18.89 -0.65 -23.49
C VAL A 346 19.30 -2.08 -23.21
N CYS A 347 20.16 -2.26 -22.21
CA CYS A 347 20.53 -3.57 -21.67
C CYS A 347 19.68 -3.85 -20.44
N LEU A 348 18.97 -4.97 -20.47
CA LEU A 348 18.20 -5.50 -19.35
C LEU A 348 18.90 -6.71 -18.75
N GLU A 349 19.03 -6.71 -17.44
CA GLU A 349 19.48 -7.87 -16.70
C GLU A 349 18.31 -8.80 -16.40
N GLY A 350 18.57 -10.10 -16.56
CA GLY A 350 17.59 -11.14 -16.27
C GLY A 350 17.23 -11.24 -14.78
N PRO A 351 16.09 -11.84 -14.45
CA PRO A 351 15.18 -12.51 -15.38
C PRO A 351 14.34 -11.56 -16.25
N ILE A 352 13.98 -12.03 -17.44
CA ILE A 352 13.25 -11.31 -18.49
C ILE A 352 11.93 -12.02 -18.80
N MET A 353 10.85 -11.26 -18.81
CA MET A 353 9.53 -11.76 -19.19
C MET A 353 8.95 -10.89 -20.30
N ALA A 354 8.62 -11.50 -21.43
CA ALA A 354 7.86 -10.84 -22.49
C ALA A 354 6.37 -11.05 -22.24
N SER A 355 5.58 -9.99 -22.30
CA SER A 355 4.14 -10.03 -22.08
C SER A 355 3.40 -9.21 -23.15
N ARG A 356 2.07 -9.37 -23.21
CA ARG A 356 1.19 -8.46 -23.95
C ARG A 356 -0.13 -8.34 -23.21
N GLY A 357 -0.50 -7.11 -22.85
CA GLY A 357 -1.72 -6.84 -22.08
C GLY A 357 -1.67 -7.48 -20.69
N GLY A 358 -0.50 -7.49 -20.06
CA GLY A 358 -0.28 -8.04 -18.73
C GLY A 358 -0.35 -9.56 -18.65
N ARG A 359 -0.11 -10.26 -19.76
CA ARG A 359 -0.04 -11.73 -19.81
C ARG A 359 1.25 -12.17 -20.48
N SER A 360 1.97 -13.08 -19.82
CA SER A 360 3.21 -13.64 -20.37
C SER A 360 2.99 -14.30 -21.74
N LEU A 361 3.93 -14.06 -22.66
CA LEU A 361 4.01 -14.72 -23.97
C LEU A 361 4.79 -16.03 -23.91
N ASP A 362 5.63 -16.19 -22.89
CA ASP A 362 6.45 -17.38 -22.66
C ASP A 362 5.92 -18.16 -21.45
N ASP A 363 5.91 -19.50 -21.51
CA ASP A 363 5.57 -20.35 -20.36
C ASP A 363 6.60 -20.22 -19.22
N LYS A 364 7.87 -20.05 -19.60
CA LYS A 364 9.01 -19.88 -18.70
C LYS A 364 9.75 -18.59 -19.06
N PRO A 365 9.91 -17.63 -18.12
CA PRO A 365 10.66 -16.43 -18.38
C PRO A 365 12.16 -16.74 -18.58
N TRP A 366 12.80 -15.88 -19.37
CA TRP A 366 14.17 -16.02 -19.80
C TRP A 366 15.13 -15.57 -18.69
N SER A 367 16.08 -16.42 -18.31
CA SER A 367 17.02 -16.10 -17.22
C SER A 367 18.24 -15.28 -17.66
N GLY A 368 18.50 -15.19 -18.97
CA GLY A 368 19.64 -14.44 -19.51
C GLY A 368 19.35 -12.95 -19.68
N PRO A 369 20.29 -12.19 -20.25
CA PRO A 369 20.08 -10.78 -20.54
C PRO A 369 19.11 -10.57 -21.70
N ALA A 370 18.53 -9.37 -21.77
CA ALA A 370 17.80 -8.91 -22.93
C ALA A 370 18.28 -7.53 -23.37
N LEU A 371 18.05 -7.24 -24.65
CA LEU A 371 18.37 -5.97 -25.27
C LEU A 371 17.11 -5.40 -25.92
N VAL A 372 16.88 -4.11 -25.76
CA VAL A 372 15.86 -3.37 -26.51
C VAL A 372 16.58 -2.36 -27.40
N ALA A 373 16.60 -2.65 -28.70
CA ALA A 373 17.19 -1.80 -29.72
C ALA A 373 16.14 -0.85 -30.28
N PHE A 374 16.45 0.45 -30.33
CA PHE A 374 15.53 1.47 -30.80
C PHE A 374 15.82 1.89 -32.24
N GLY A 375 14.77 1.87 -33.06
CA GLY A 375 14.77 2.23 -34.48
C GLY A 375 13.85 1.33 -35.30
N ALA A 376 13.60 1.72 -36.56
CA ALA A 376 12.84 0.90 -37.50
C ALA A 376 13.66 -0.32 -37.93
N GLY A 377 13.14 -1.52 -37.65
CA GLY A 377 13.77 -2.78 -38.01
C GLY A 377 12.93 -3.97 -37.56
N ALA A 378 13.23 -5.15 -38.12
CA ALA A 378 12.55 -6.38 -37.75
C ALA A 378 13.55 -7.53 -37.66
N LEU A 379 13.42 -8.34 -36.62
CA LEU A 379 14.17 -9.59 -36.52
C LEU A 379 13.45 -10.69 -37.31
N PRO A 380 14.18 -11.52 -38.07
CA PRO A 380 13.62 -12.74 -38.63
C PRO A 380 13.25 -13.71 -37.49
N GLU A 381 12.25 -14.57 -37.75
CA GLU A 381 11.84 -15.61 -36.79
C GLU A 381 12.98 -16.60 -36.50
N ARG A 382 13.72 -16.99 -37.54
CA ARG A 382 14.93 -17.81 -37.44
C ARG A 382 15.89 -17.50 -38.60
N GLY A 383 17.19 -17.48 -38.32
CA GLY A 383 18.24 -17.34 -39.34
C GLY A 383 19.23 -16.22 -39.05
N PRO A 384 20.26 -16.06 -39.91
CA PRO A 384 21.21 -14.95 -39.77
C PRO A 384 20.51 -13.61 -40.00
N PHE A 385 20.92 -12.59 -39.25
CA PHE A 385 20.41 -11.24 -39.42
C PHE A 385 21.53 -10.20 -39.39
N LYS A 386 21.25 -9.07 -40.04
CA LYS A 386 22.02 -7.83 -39.91
C LYS A 386 21.04 -6.66 -39.90
N LEU A 387 21.04 -5.91 -38.81
CA LEU A 387 20.21 -4.75 -38.58
C LEU A 387 21.08 -3.50 -38.59
N SER A 388 20.65 -2.48 -39.31
CA SER A 388 21.23 -1.14 -39.27
C SER A 388 20.10 -0.17 -38.97
N LEU A 389 20.09 0.39 -37.77
CA LEU A 389 19.03 1.25 -37.27
C LEU A 389 19.42 2.73 -37.41
N GLU A 390 18.41 3.59 -37.55
CA GLU A 390 18.60 5.05 -37.65
C GLU A 390 19.25 5.67 -36.42
N SER A 391 19.19 4.97 -35.27
CA SER A 391 19.91 5.30 -34.04
C SER A 391 21.44 5.16 -34.16
N GLY A 392 21.96 4.77 -35.32
CA GLY A 392 23.38 4.49 -35.55
C GLY A 392 23.84 3.16 -34.96
N LEU A 393 22.90 2.34 -34.48
CA LEU A 393 23.13 0.99 -33.97
C LEU A 393 23.12 -0.02 -35.11
N GLU A 394 24.18 -0.80 -35.21
CA GLU A 394 24.30 -1.95 -36.10
C GLU A 394 24.38 -3.22 -35.25
N LEU A 395 23.55 -4.21 -35.54
CA LEU A 395 23.54 -5.51 -34.85
C LEU A 395 23.57 -6.65 -35.86
N GLU A 396 24.33 -7.69 -35.59
CA GLU A 396 24.34 -8.91 -36.40
C GLU A 396 24.46 -10.16 -35.53
N GLY A 397 23.95 -11.29 -36.04
CA GLY A 397 23.95 -12.56 -35.32
C GLY A 397 23.03 -13.58 -35.97
N PHE A 398 22.58 -14.55 -35.18
CA PHE A 398 21.63 -15.58 -35.62
C PHE A 398 20.40 -15.57 -34.71
N ALA A 399 19.23 -15.28 -35.28
CA ALA A 399 17.97 -15.30 -34.56
C ALA A 399 17.43 -16.73 -34.46
N THR A 400 16.83 -17.03 -33.31
CA THR A 400 16.10 -18.25 -33.03
C THR A 400 14.71 -17.91 -32.49
N ASP A 401 13.87 -18.93 -32.42
CA ASP A 401 12.47 -18.82 -32.00
C ASP A 401 12.33 -18.05 -30.66
N GLY A 402 11.29 -17.24 -30.53
CA GLY A 402 11.03 -16.45 -29.31
C GLY A 402 11.92 -15.20 -29.12
N GLY A 403 12.60 -14.74 -30.18
CA GLY A 403 13.42 -13.52 -30.17
C GLY A 403 14.77 -13.68 -29.49
N GLN A 404 15.20 -14.92 -29.22
CA GLN A 404 16.56 -15.21 -28.78
C GLN A 404 17.54 -15.03 -29.95
N VAL A 405 18.72 -14.48 -29.66
CA VAL A 405 19.80 -14.27 -30.63
C VAL A 405 21.08 -14.89 -30.14
N LEU A 406 21.85 -15.47 -31.07
CA LEU A 406 23.13 -16.14 -30.84
C LEU A 406 24.25 -15.43 -31.60
N ALA A 407 25.48 -15.56 -31.08
CA ALA A 407 26.68 -14.93 -31.63
C ALA A 407 26.48 -13.42 -31.91
N LEU A 408 25.71 -12.76 -31.02
CA LEU A 408 25.34 -11.37 -31.19
C LEU A 408 26.58 -10.47 -31.14
N ARG A 409 26.70 -9.60 -32.15
CA ARG A 409 27.72 -8.56 -32.25
C ARG A 409 27.05 -7.25 -32.63
N GLY A 410 27.68 -6.14 -32.25
CA GLY A 410 27.12 -4.85 -32.58
C GLY A 410 28.13 -3.71 -32.55
N ARG A 411 27.75 -2.64 -33.22
CA ARG A 411 28.46 -1.37 -33.24
C ARG A 411 27.49 -0.23 -33.03
N LEU A 412 27.94 0.83 -32.35
CA LEU A 412 27.18 2.07 -32.23
C LEU A 412 28.05 3.21 -32.75
N ALA A 413 27.60 3.89 -33.80
CA ALA A 413 28.36 4.95 -34.48
C ALA A 413 29.79 4.52 -34.85
N GLY A 414 29.93 3.27 -35.33
CA GLY A 414 31.21 2.68 -35.72
C GLY A 414 32.08 2.13 -34.59
N ARG A 415 31.71 2.33 -33.32
CA ARG A 415 32.41 1.76 -32.16
C ARG A 415 31.85 0.39 -31.79
N GLU A 416 32.72 -0.58 -31.55
CA GLU A 416 32.33 -1.92 -31.15
C GLU A 416 31.71 -1.94 -29.75
N LEU A 417 30.63 -2.71 -29.58
CA LEU A 417 29.90 -2.86 -28.32
C LEU A 417 30.26 -4.19 -27.65
N ALA A 418 30.41 -4.17 -26.33
CA ALA A 418 30.54 -5.37 -25.52
C ALA A 418 29.15 -5.97 -25.26
N LEU A 419 28.65 -6.78 -26.20
CA LEU A 419 27.34 -7.42 -26.10
C LEU A 419 27.44 -8.87 -25.61
N PRO A 420 26.41 -9.39 -24.90
CA PRO A 420 26.34 -10.80 -24.58
C PRO A 420 26.21 -11.63 -25.86
N ALA A 421 26.94 -12.75 -25.94
CA ALA A 421 26.87 -13.64 -27.10
C ALA A 421 25.48 -14.27 -27.30
N VAL A 422 24.69 -14.38 -26.22
CA VAL A 422 23.32 -14.90 -26.22
C VAL A 422 22.43 -13.95 -25.41
N ALA A 423 21.34 -13.49 -26.02
CA ALA A 423 20.35 -12.63 -25.36
C ALA A 423 18.96 -12.79 -26.00
N LYS A 424 17.92 -12.25 -25.36
CA LYS A 424 16.69 -11.89 -26.08
C LYS A 424 16.85 -10.49 -26.68
N LEU A 425 16.52 -10.33 -27.96
CA LEU A 425 16.58 -9.03 -28.63
C LEU A 425 15.18 -8.58 -29.03
N PHE A 426 14.83 -7.38 -28.60
CA PHE A 426 13.61 -6.68 -28.98
C PHE A 426 13.97 -5.46 -29.81
N VAL A 427 13.12 -5.13 -30.76
CA VAL A 427 13.26 -3.94 -31.61
C VAL A 427 12.00 -3.10 -31.46
N SER A 428 12.16 -1.80 -31.24
CA SER A 428 11.03 -0.87 -31.05
C SER A 428 11.33 0.49 -31.69
N THR A 429 10.34 1.13 -32.30
CA THR A 429 10.53 2.46 -32.92
C THR A 429 10.47 3.60 -31.91
N HIS A 430 9.76 3.41 -30.81
CA HIS A 430 9.63 4.35 -29.70
C HIS A 430 9.34 3.57 -28.41
N LEU A 431 9.24 4.27 -27.28
CA LEU A 431 8.97 3.66 -25.97
C LEU A 431 7.82 4.40 -25.28
N PRO A 432 6.56 4.00 -25.50
CA PRO A 432 5.40 4.68 -24.93
C PRO A 432 5.37 4.79 -23.40
N SER A 433 5.87 3.77 -22.69
CA SER A 433 5.71 3.66 -21.24
C SER A 433 6.81 2.84 -20.61
N VAL A 434 7.23 3.26 -19.40
CA VAL A 434 8.07 2.48 -18.48
C VAL A 434 7.41 2.53 -17.11
N ALA A 435 7.12 1.38 -16.51
CA ALA A 435 6.38 1.31 -15.27
C ALA A 435 7.05 0.39 -14.24
N GLY A 436 6.76 0.64 -12.97
CA GLY A 436 7.25 -0.17 -11.86
C GLY A 436 6.71 -1.61 -11.91
N GLY A 437 7.52 -2.54 -11.43
CA GLY A 437 7.16 -3.95 -11.30
C GLY A 437 7.02 -4.70 -12.63
N PRO A 438 6.66 -6.00 -12.56
CA PRO A 438 6.40 -6.82 -13.73
C PRO A 438 5.09 -6.47 -14.43
N ALA A 439 5.04 -6.67 -15.75
CA ALA A 439 3.80 -6.50 -16.53
C ALA A 439 2.74 -7.57 -16.19
N ASP A 440 3.18 -8.79 -15.88
CA ASP A 440 2.34 -9.91 -15.41
C ASP A 440 2.82 -10.35 -14.01
N PRO A 441 2.33 -9.70 -12.92
CA PRO A 441 2.74 -10.01 -11.56
C PRO A 441 2.49 -11.47 -11.16
N ALA A 442 1.41 -12.09 -11.67
CA ALA A 442 1.04 -13.45 -11.31
C ALA A 442 2.02 -14.47 -11.89
N THR A 443 2.42 -14.31 -13.15
CA THR A 443 3.44 -15.18 -13.75
C THR A 443 4.82 -14.89 -13.17
N TRP A 444 5.16 -13.62 -12.95
CA TRP A 444 6.43 -13.23 -12.33
C TRP A 444 6.59 -13.87 -10.94
N ASP A 445 5.56 -13.77 -10.10
CA ASP A 445 5.55 -14.33 -8.76
C ASP A 445 5.68 -15.86 -8.75
N ARG A 446 5.07 -16.54 -9.71
CA ARG A 446 5.18 -18.00 -9.82
C ARG A 446 6.62 -18.48 -10.02
N TRP A 447 7.45 -17.70 -10.71
CA TRP A 447 8.82 -18.06 -11.06
C TRP A 447 9.87 -17.45 -10.12
N TYR A 448 9.62 -16.23 -9.65
CA TYR A 448 10.58 -15.41 -8.93
C TYR A 448 10.05 -14.88 -7.60
N GLY A 449 8.80 -15.19 -7.26
CA GLY A 449 8.25 -14.92 -5.95
C GLY A 449 8.98 -15.75 -4.90
N GLU A 450 9.26 -15.13 -3.77
CA GLU A 450 9.82 -15.84 -2.62
C GLU A 450 8.73 -16.76 -2.04
N LEU A 451 8.91 -18.07 -2.20
CA LEU A 451 7.99 -19.11 -1.74
C LEU A 451 7.86 -19.20 -0.20
N SER A 452 8.56 -18.36 0.56
CA SER A 452 8.66 -18.48 2.02
C SER A 452 8.87 -17.17 2.80
N ALA A 453 8.94 -16.00 2.16
CA ALA A 453 9.34 -14.76 2.87
C ALA A 453 8.20 -14.07 3.65
N PHE A 454 6.97 -14.57 3.53
CA PHE A 454 5.80 -14.09 4.26
C PHE A 454 5.09 -15.21 5.05
N SER A 455 5.64 -16.43 5.06
CA SER A 455 5.07 -17.57 5.77
C SER A 455 5.72 -17.77 7.14
N GLU A 456 4.85 -17.95 8.13
CA GLU A 456 5.10 -18.33 9.53
C GLU A 456 5.52 -17.19 10.47
N GLY A 457 4.59 -16.23 10.67
CA GLY A 457 4.61 -15.30 11.80
C GLY A 457 3.96 -15.92 13.04
N ASP A 458 4.73 -16.73 13.77
CA ASP A 458 4.41 -17.23 15.12
C ASP A 458 4.38 -16.09 16.17
N GLY A 459 4.95 -14.92 15.83
CA GLY A 459 5.08 -13.76 16.73
C GLY A 459 3.77 -13.01 17.00
N GLU A 460 2.91 -12.80 16.00
CA GLU A 460 1.63 -12.08 16.18
C GLU A 460 0.62 -12.91 17.02
N GLU A 461 0.53 -14.22 16.78
CA GLU A 461 -0.29 -15.12 17.60
C GLU A 461 0.21 -15.17 19.06
N LYS A 462 1.54 -15.13 19.28
CA LYS A 462 2.15 -15.02 20.61
C LYS A 462 1.89 -13.65 21.26
N ALA A 463 1.94 -12.55 20.51
CA ALA A 463 1.61 -11.21 21.00
C ALA A 463 0.13 -11.10 21.43
N ARG A 464 -0.79 -11.69 20.66
CA ARG A 464 -2.22 -11.80 21.02
C ARG A 464 -2.43 -12.67 22.25
N ALA A 465 -1.77 -13.83 22.32
CA ALA A 465 -1.82 -14.71 23.49
C ALA A 465 -1.32 -13.99 24.75
N ARG A 466 -0.28 -13.16 24.65
CA ARG A 466 0.23 -12.33 25.75
C ARG A 466 -0.75 -11.21 26.14
N LYS A 467 -1.44 -10.54 25.19
CA LYS A 467 -2.52 -9.57 25.51
C LYS A 467 -3.64 -10.21 26.33
N ALA A 468 -4.06 -11.43 25.98
CA ALA A 468 -5.07 -12.16 26.72
C ALA A 468 -4.59 -12.60 28.12
N LEU A 469 -3.30 -12.96 28.26
CA LEU A 469 -2.65 -13.28 29.54
C LEU A 469 -2.33 -12.05 30.41
N ALA A 470 -2.23 -10.86 29.81
CA ALA A 470 -1.89 -9.61 30.50
C ALA A 470 -3.02 -9.06 31.36
N LEU A 471 -4.28 -9.43 31.10
CA LEU A 471 -5.42 -8.94 31.87
C LEU A 471 -5.68 -9.83 33.08
N HIS A 472 -5.66 -9.25 34.29
CA HIS A 472 -5.96 -9.99 35.52
C HIS A 472 -7.31 -10.74 35.41
N PRO A 473 -7.39 -12.05 35.77
CA PRO A 473 -8.58 -12.86 35.51
C PRO A 473 -9.90 -12.28 36.05
N ALA A 474 -9.85 -11.62 37.22
CA ALA A 474 -11.00 -10.95 37.80
C ALA A 474 -11.43 -9.72 36.98
N LEU A 475 -10.48 -8.91 36.49
CA LEU A 475 -10.77 -7.78 35.61
C LEU A 475 -11.37 -8.25 34.27
N ALA A 476 -10.82 -9.32 33.70
CA ALA A 476 -11.39 -9.96 32.51
C ALA A 476 -12.83 -10.44 32.72
N ALA A 477 -13.15 -10.95 33.91
CA ALA A 477 -14.51 -11.36 34.26
C ALA A 477 -15.48 -10.18 34.35
N LEU A 478 -15.06 -9.05 34.93
CA LEU A 478 -15.87 -7.83 35.00
C LEU A 478 -16.19 -7.31 33.59
N TYR A 479 -15.20 -7.24 32.70
CA TYR A 479 -15.42 -6.85 31.30
C TYR A 479 -16.38 -7.79 30.57
N ARG A 480 -16.26 -9.12 30.77
CA ARG A 480 -17.19 -10.10 30.18
C ARG A 480 -18.62 -9.86 30.67
N GLU A 481 -18.79 -9.53 31.95
CA GLU A 481 -20.11 -9.26 32.51
C GLU A 481 -20.74 -7.98 31.95
N VAL A 482 -19.97 -6.88 31.90
CA VAL A 482 -20.41 -5.62 31.28
C VAL A 482 -20.78 -5.83 29.81
N ARG A 483 -19.96 -6.55 29.05
CA ARG A 483 -20.25 -6.91 27.66
C ARG A 483 -21.56 -7.67 27.55
N LYS A 484 -21.77 -8.70 28.39
CA LYS A 484 -23.00 -9.49 28.39
C LYS A 484 -24.23 -8.62 28.69
N MET A 485 -24.13 -7.67 29.63
CA MET A 485 -25.23 -6.74 29.92
C MET A 485 -25.60 -5.88 28.70
N ARG A 486 -24.61 -5.42 27.93
CA ARG A 486 -24.82 -4.67 26.69
C ARG A 486 -25.48 -5.52 25.61
N GLU A 487 -24.91 -6.70 25.31
CA GLU A 487 -25.40 -7.60 24.26
C GLU A 487 -26.82 -8.10 24.52
N THR A 488 -27.18 -8.30 25.79
CA THR A 488 -28.52 -8.77 26.18
C THR A 488 -29.51 -7.63 26.47
N HIS A 489 -29.06 -6.37 26.41
CA HIS A 489 -29.82 -5.19 26.84
C HIS A 489 -30.43 -5.33 28.25
N SER A 490 -29.81 -6.13 29.13
CA SER A 490 -30.30 -6.45 30.47
C SER A 490 -29.37 -5.85 31.52
N VAL A 491 -29.51 -4.55 31.75
CA VAL A 491 -28.72 -3.82 32.73
C VAL A 491 -29.38 -3.86 34.11
N LYS A 492 -28.62 -4.24 35.15
CA LYS A 492 -29.09 -4.28 36.54
C LYS A 492 -28.35 -3.22 37.38
N PRO A 493 -28.99 -2.14 37.85
CA PRO A 493 -28.33 -1.03 38.55
C PRO A 493 -27.51 -1.45 39.78
N GLU A 494 -28.02 -2.41 40.56
CA GLU A 494 -27.34 -2.93 41.75
C GLU A 494 -26.06 -3.66 41.35
N ARG A 495 -26.12 -4.45 40.26
CA ARG A 495 -24.96 -5.19 39.77
C ARG A 495 -23.93 -4.26 39.13
N LEU A 496 -24.34 -3.24 38.38
CA LEU A 496 -23.44 -2.19 37.90
C LEU A 496 -22.70 -1.51 39.06
N SER A 497 -23.38 -1.32 40.19
CA SER A 497 -22.77 -0.72 41.38
C SER A 497 -21.75 -1.65 42.06
N GLN A 498 -22.00 -2.95 42.06
CA GLN A 498 -21.02 -3.95 42.49
C GLN A 498 -19.81 -4.00 41.54
N ILE A 499 -20.03 -3.93 40.22
CA ILE A 499 -18.94 -3.89 39.23
C ILE A 499 -18.12 -2.60 39.40
N ALA A 500 -18.76 -1.45 39.59
CA ALA A 500 -18.08 -0.18 39.85
C ALA A 500 -17.20 -0.24 41.11
N ALA A 501 -17.69 -0.89 42.17
CA ALA A 501 -16.91 -1.11 43.39
C ALA A 501 -15.74 -2.07 43.13
N ALA A 502 -15.95 -3.20 42.45
CA ALA A 502 -14.86 -4.13 42.11
C ALA A 502 -13.82 -3.52 41.17
N ALA A 503 -14.20 -2.55 40.33
CA ALA A 503 -13.28 -1.84 39.45
C ALA A 503 -12.27 -0.96 40.23
N THR A 504 -12.52 -0.62 41.50
CA THR A 504 -11.55 0.13 42.30
C THR A 504 -10.29 -0.67 42.64
N ASP A 505 -10.37 -2.00 42.58
CA ASP A 505 -9.21 -2.89 42.77
C ASP A 505 -8.24 -2.83 41.57
N PHE A 506 -8.65 -2.20 40.46
CA PHE A 506 -7.86 -2.02 39.24
C PHE A 506 -7.74 -0.52 38.91
N PRO A 507 -6.99 0.27 39.70
CA PRO A 507 -6.97 1.73 39.61
C PRO A 507 -6.46 2.26 38.27
N ASP A 508 -5.64 1.49 37.56
CA ASP A 508 -5.08 1.84 36.25
C ASP A 508 -6.07 1.59 35.10
N ASP A 509 -7.10 0.75 35.29
CA ASP A 509 -8.11 0.46 34.27
C ASP A 509 -9.26 1.49 34.34
N TRP A 510 -9.04 2.63 33.69
CA TRP A 510 -10.04 3.69 33.57
C TRP A 510 -11.22 3.30 32.67
N LEU A 511 -10.97 2.44 31.67
CA LEU A 511 -11.93 2.09 30.63
C LEU A 511 -13.13 1.30 31.18
N LEU A 512 -12.92 0.36 32.11
CA LEU A 512 -14.02 -0.37 32.72
C LEU A 512 -14.96 0.56 33.49
N ARG A 513 -14.41 1.56 34.19
CA ARG A 513 -15.19 2.56 34.92
C ARG A 513 -16.00 3.44 33.96
N ALA A 514 -15.40 3.85 32.84
CA ALA A 514 -16.10 4.60 31.79
C ALA A 514 -17.28 3.79 31.21
N GLU A 515 -17.08 2.51 30.93
CA GLU A 515 -18.12 1.60 30.43
C GLU A 515 -19.30 1.45 31.39
N VAL A 516 -19.02 1.29 32.68
CA VAL A 516 -20.06 1.17 33.73
C VAL A 516 -20.83 2.47 33.90
N GLU A 517 -20.12 3.60 33.91
CA GLU A 517 -20.73 4.92 34.02
C GLU A 517 -21.62 5.25 32.83
N GLU A 518 -21.20 4.89 31.61
CA GLU A 518 -22.03 5.04 30.43
C GLU A 518 -23.32 4.21 30.51
N LEU A 519 -23.23 2.93 30.93
CA LEU A 519 -24.41 2.08 31.13
C LEU A 519 -25.35 2.63 32.20
N ARG A 520 -24.81 3.22 33.28
CA ARG A 520 -25.61 3.87 34.33
C ARG A 520 -26.40 5.07 33.81
N ARG A 521 -25.92 5.79 32.80
CA ARG A 521 -26.64 6.92 32.21
C ARG A 521 -27.76 6.50 31.27
N ARG A 522 -27.76 5.23 30.81
CA ARG A 522 -28.76 4.67 29.89
C ARG A 522 -29.94 3.99 30.61
N VAL A 523 -29.85 3.81 31.93
CA VAL A 523 -30.89 3.24 32.81
C VAL A 523 -31.41 4.33 33.74
#